data_AF-A0A0V8QA67-F1
#
_entry.id   AF-A0A0V8QA67-F1
#
_cell.length_a   1.000
_cell.length_b   1.000
_cell.length_c   1.000
_cell.angle_alpha   90.00
_cell.angle_beta   90.00
_cell.angle_gamma   90.00
#
_symmetry.space_group_name_H-M   'P 1'
#
loop_
_entity.id
_entity.type
_entity.pdbx_description
1 polymer ?
#
loop_
_entity_poly.entity_id
_entity_poly.type
_entity_poly.pdbx_seq_one_letter_code
_entity_poly.pdbx_strand_id
1 'polypeptide(L)'
;MTRDKKAAVKPYLDTRYIFFNEDAEFGLNDRVFDIKEGIVDKVRYGLTSMDEKYIKMRQTVPNYVYLKYIIRNIGAGSAVNMQVNVNGFSEKITIAKDETVNLYMLISLGNEKEVPFNVTLDYWDAEKRAHYNQSEEFEIIIDGTHQKIRDKDCKPQIEIKNP
;
A
#
# COMPACT_ATOMS: atom_id res chain seq x y z
N MET A 1 -45.32 -4.37 -2.17
CA MET A 1 -44.12 -5.14 -1.74
C MET A 1 -43.27 -5.30 -2.99
N THR A 2 -42.01 -4.88 -3.10
CA THR A 2 -40.97 -4.53 -2.14
C THR A 2 -40.07 -3.47 -2.79
N ARG A 3 -39.76 -2.37 -2.07
CA ARG A 3 -38.58 -1.57 -2.36
C ARG A 3 -37.39 -2.51 -2.15
N ASP A 4 -36.74 -2.93 -3.22
CA ASP A 4 -35.43 -3.57 -3.15
C ASP A 4 -34.41 -2.53 -2.68
N LYS A 5 -34.45 -2.22 -1.37
CA LYS A 5 -33.24 -1.84 -0.65
C LYS A 5 -32.37 -3.09 -0.59
N LYS A 6 -31.75 -3.47 -1.72
CA LYS A 6 -30.44 -4.12 -1.62
C LYS A 6 -29.60 -3.07 -0.91
N ALA A 7 -29.36 -3.25 0.39
CA ALA A 7 -28.31 -2.53 1.07
C ALA A 7 -27.06 -2.82 0.25
N ALA A 8 -26.64 -1.85 -0.59
CA ALA A 8 -25.49 -2.00 -1.44
C ALA A 8 -24.32 -2.17 -0.48
N VAL A 9 -23.89 -3.42 -0.32
CA VAL A 9 -22.86 -3.76 0.64
C VAL A 9 -21.55 -3.22 0.07
N LYS A 10 -21.15 -2.04 0.54
CA LYS A 10 -19.99 -1.33 0.00
C LYS A 10 -18.71 -2.04 0.43
N PRO A 11 -17.79 -2.38 -0.49
CA PRO A 11 -16.43 -2.69 -0.09
C PRO A 11 -15.82 -1.44 0.56
N TYR A 12 -15.09 -1.65 1.63
CA TYR A 12 -14.39 -0.59 2.36
C TYR A 12 -12.99 -1.09 2.68
N LEU A 13 -12.00 -0.27 2.38
CA LEU A 13 -10.61 -0.56 2.65
C LEU A 13 -10.14 0.27 3.83
N ASP A 14 -9.60 -0.42 4.84
CA ASP A 14 -8.80 0.22 5.89
C ASP A 14 -7.34 0.18 5.45
N THR A 15 -6.70 1.34 5.40
CA THR A 15 -5.32 1.49 4.98
C THR A 15 -4.48 2.08 6.09
N ARG A 16 -3.25 1.58 6.23
CA ARG A 16 -2.28 2.08 7.20
C ARG A 16 -0.88 1.91 6.65
N TYR A 17 0.07 2.66 7.17
CA TYR A 17 1.48 2.39 6.93
C TYR A 17 2.29 2.48 8.21
N ILE A 18 3.27 1.58 8.33
CA ILE A 18 4.16 1.48 9.48
C ILE A 18 5.56 1.12 9.02
N PHE A 19 6.57 1.57 9.74
CA PHE A 19 7.91 0.98 9.60
C PHE A 19 7.86 -0.46 10.12
N PHE A 20 8.47 -1.41 9.41
CA PHE A 20 8.39 -2.83 9.75
C PHE A 20 9.75 -3.47 10.01
N ASN A 21 9.76 -4.53 10.82
CA ASN A 21 10.93 -5.35 11.19
C ASN A 21 10.93 -6.69 10.44
N GLU A 22 11.92 -7.53 10.77
CA GLU A 22 12.14 -8.87 10.20
C GLU A 22 10.97 -9.85 10.35
N ASP A 23 10.13 -9.69 11.38
CA ASP A 23 9.01 -10.60 11.68
C ASP A 23 7.79 -10.39 10.75
N ALA A 24 8.04 -9.87 9.54
CA ALA A 24 7.03 -9.70 8.53
C ALA A 24 6.64 -11.06 7.92
N GLU A 25 5.49 -11.59 8.33
CA GLU A 25 4.87 -12.71 7.64
C GLU A 25 4.37 -12.27 6.26
N PHE A 26 4.77 -13.03 5.22
CA PHE A 26 4.40 -12.77 3.83
C PHE A 26 3.19 -13.61 3.42
N GLY A 27 2.11 -12.92 3.06
CA GLY A 27 0.95 -13.51 2.41
C GLY A 27 1.18 -13.72 0.91
N LEU A 28 0.38 -14.59 0.30
CA LEU A 28 0.43 -14.89 -1.14
C LEU A 28 0.18 -13.65 -2.01
N ASN A 29 -0.66 -12.73 -1.54
CA ASN A 29 -1.04 -11.52 -2.25
C ASN A 29 -0.17 -10.31 -1.89
N ASP A 30 0.80 -10.48 -0.99
CA ASP A 30 1.72 -9.40 -0.63
C ASP A 30 2.67 -9.09 -1.80
N ARG A 31 3.18 -7.85 -1.80
CA ARG A 31 4.09 -7.35 -2.83
C ARG A 31 5.27 -6.64 -2.19
N VAL A 32 6.44 -6.77 -2.80
CA VAL A 32 7.63 -6.00 -2.44
C VAL A 32 7.92 -5.01 -3.54
N PHE A 33 7.93 -3.72 -3.23
CA PHE A 33 8.33 -2.63 -4.11
C PHE A 33 9.77 -2.25 -3.77
N ASP A 34 10.69 -2.44 -4.72
CA ASP A 34 12.05 -1.92 -4.62
C ASP A 34 12.05 -0.48 -5.15
N ILE A 35 12.43 0.47 -4.30
CA ILE A 35 12.29 1.91 -4.59
C ILE A 35 13.63 2.58 -4.39
N LYS A 36 14.08 3.35 -5.38
CA LYS A 36 15.30 4.14 -5.32
C LYS A 36 14.98 5.60 -5.62
N GLU A 37 15.33 6.50 -4.71
CA GLU A 37 15.15 7.96 -4.88
C GLU A 37 13.69 8.31 -5.26
N GLY A 38 12.73 7.60 -4.66
CA GLY A 38 11.29 7.76 -4.92
C GLY A 38 10.77 7.06 -6.18
N ILE A 39 11.64 6.46 -6.99
CA ILE A 39 11.25 5.76 -8.22
C ILE A 39 11.17 4.26 -7.93
N VAL A 40 10.04 3.64 -8.28
CA VAL A 40 9.89 2.17 -8.20
C VAL A 40 10.71 1.53 -9.33
N ASP A 41 11.68 0.70 -8.96
CA ASP A 41 12.51 -0.07 -9.89
C ASP A 41 11.79 -1.34 -10.35
N LYS A 42 11.24 -2.10 -9.39
CA LYS A 42 10.53 -3.37 -9.67
C LYS A 42 9.60 -3.77 -8.53
N VAL A 43 8.72 -4.71 -8.85
CA VAL A 43 7.83 -5.38 -7.90
C VAL A 43 8.16 -6.87 -7.83
N ARG A 44 8.19 -7.42 -6.62
CA ARG A 44 8.45 -8.84 -6.33
C ARG A 44 7.33 -9.43 -5.48
N TYR A 45 7.29 -10.76 -5.40
CA TYR A 45 6.27 -11.53 -4.68
C TYR A 45 6.75 -12.04 -3.30
N GLY A 46 7.91 -11.58 -2.84
CA GLY A 46 8.47 -11.98 -1.55
C GLY A 46 9.84 -11.34 -1.28
N LEU A 47 10.23 -11.34 -0.01
CA LEU A 47 11.57 -10.96 0.41
C LEU A 47 12.57 -12.07 0.09
N THR A 48 13.81 -11.66 -0.17
CA THR A 48 14.96 -12.54 -0.20
C THR A 48 15.59 -12.60 1.18
N SER A 49 16.40 -13.63 1.44
CA SER A 49 17.21 -13.71 2.66
C SER A 49 18.20 -12.55 2.81
N MET A 50 18.54 -11.85 1.73
CA MET A 50 19.36 -10.63 1.81
C MET A 50 18.54 -9.44 2.29
N ASP A 51 17.30 -9.29 1.82
CA ASP A 51 16.41 -8.22 2.30
C ASP A 51 16.18 -8.36 3.80
N GLU A 52 15.89 -9.58 4.27
CA GLU A 52 15.70 -9.89 5.69
C GLU A 52 16.92 -9.46 6.52
N LYS A 53 18.14 -9.78 6.05
CA LYS A 53 19.38 -9.35 6.73
C LYS A 53 19.53 -7.83 6.76
N TYR A 54 19.23 -7.14 5.67
CA TYR A 54 19.33 -5.68 5.66
C TYR A 54 18.27 -5.01 6.54
N ILE A 55 17.04 -5.55 6.58
CA ILE A 55 15.98 -5.09 7.48
C ILE A 55 16.43 -5.20 8.94
N LYS A 56 17.12 -6.28 9.33
CA LYS A 56 17.70 -6.44 10.69
C LYS A 56 18.72 -5.36 11.02
N MET A 57 19.52 -4.96 10.03
CA MET A 57 20.58 -3.96 10.21
C MET A 57 20.06 -2.53 10.07
N ARG A 58 18.77 -2.29 9.80
CA ARG A 58 18.26 -0.98 9.35
C ARG A 58 18.52 0.18 10.30
N GLN A 59 18.61 -0.07 11.61
CA GLN A 59 18.89 0.99 12.59
C GLN A 59 20.34 1.48 12.52
N THR A 60 21.21 0.75 11.82
CA THR A 60 22.64 1.07 11.66
C THR A 60 22.99 1.62 10.29
N VAL A 61 22.10 1.49 9.30
CA VAL A 61 22.36 1.93 7.93
C VAL A 61 21.52 3.19 7.65
N PRO A 62 22.16 4.36 7.47
CA PRO A 62 21.45 5.56 7.05
C PRO A 62 20.92 5.37 5.62
N ASN A 63 19.90 6.16 5.25
CA ASN A 63 19.36 6.25 3.88
C ASN A 63 18.58 5.03 3.36
N TYR A 64 18.30 4.03 4.20
CA TYR A 64 17.38 2.93 3.88
C TYR A 64 16.15 2.95 4.78
N VAL A 65 14.98 2.87 4.16
CA VAL A 65 13.68 2.83 4.85
C VAL A 65 12.92 1.59 4.45
N TYR A 66 12.30 0.97 5.44
CA TYR A 66 11.50 -0.23 5.29
C TYR A 66 10.08 0.10 5.76
N LEU A 67 9.21 0.39 4.79
CA LEU A 67 7.83 0.78 5.04
C LEU A 67 6.89 -0.35 4.62
N LYS A 68 5.88 -0.61 5.43
CA LYS A 68 4.81 -1.56 5.15
C LYS A 68 3.52 -0.78 5.00
N TYR A 69 2.94 -0.77 3.81
CA TYR A 69 1.61 -0.25 3.54
C TYR A 69 0.61 -1.40 3.59
N ILE A 70 -0.39 -1.30 4.46
CA ILE A 70 -1.32 -2.35 4.82
C ILE A 70 -2.67 -1.99 4.24
N ILE A 71 -3.28 -2.91 3.50
CA ILE A 71 -4.61 -2.76 2.91
C ILE A 71 -5.48 -3.89 3.43
N ARG A 72 -6.55 -3.55 4.15
CA ARG A 72 -7.49 -4.54 4.68
C ARG A 72 -8.88 -4.33 4.11
N ASN A 73 -9.46 -5.37 3.54
CA ASN A 73 -10.86 -5.34 3.11
C ASN A 73 -11.78 -5.63 4.31
N ILE A 74 -12.30 -4.57 4.94
CA ILE A 74 -13.25 -4.66 6.06
C ILE A 74 -14.70 -4.41 5.63
N GLY A 75 -14.94 -4.22 4.33
CA GLY A 75 -16.27 -4.05 3.79
C GLY A 75 -17.10 -5.32 4.00
N ALA A 76 -18.41 -5.15 4.20
CA ALA A 76 -19.30 -6.31 4.27
C ALA A 76 -19.46 -7.03 2.92
N GLY A 77 -18.92 -6.45 1.83
CA GLY A 77 -19.03 -6.88 0.43
C GLY A 77 -18.12 -8.05 0.05
N SER A 78 -18.02 -8.30 -1.26
CA SER A 78 -17.21 -9.35 -1.88
C SER A 78 -15.72 -8.95 -1.98
N ALA A 79 -14.89 -9.85 -2.52
CA ALA A 79 -13.51 -9.53 -2.89
C ALA A 79 -13.45 -8.29 -3.79
N VAL A 80 -12.33 -7.57 -3.76
CA VAL A 80 -12.09 -6.41 -4.62
C VAL A 80 -10.97 -6.70 -5.60
N ASN A 81 -11.15 -6.24 -6.85
CA ASN A 81 -10.11 -6.21 -7.86
C ASN A 81 -9.53 -4.80 -7.89
N MET A 82 -8.22 -4.68 -7.69
CA MET A 82 -7.55 -3.40 -7.46
C MET A 82 -6.37 -3.23 -8.41
N GLN A 83 -6.20 -2.00 -8.89
CA GLN A 83 -4.94 -1.48 -9.40
C GLN A 83 -4.37 -0.55 -8.33
N VAL A 84 -3.30 -1.01 -7.69
CA VAL A 84 -2.50 -0.18 -6.79
C VAL A 84 -1.50 0.60 -7.63
N ASN A 85 -1.38 1.89 -7.39
CA ASN A 85 -0.31 2.72 -7.92
C ASN A 85 0.58 3.19 -6.77
N VAL A 86 1.88 2.90 -6.83
CA VAL A 86 2.89 3.42 -5.89
C VAL A 86 3.87 4.26 -6.70
N ASN A 87 3.92 5.57 -6.44
CA ASN A 87 4.81 6.53 -7.14
C ASN A 87 4.78 6.39 -8.67
N GLY A 88 3.59 6.24 -9.24
CA GLY A 88 3.38 6.09 -10.68
C GLY A 88 3.44 4.65 -11.19
N PHE A 89 4.01 3.72 -10.42
CA PHE A 89 4.10 2.30 -10.82
C PHE A 89 2.83 1.55 -10.45
N SER A 90 2.22 0.88 -11.43
CA SER A 90 0.94 0.17 -11.24
C SER A 90 1.12 -1.33 -11.08
N GLU A 91 0.43 -1.92 -10.10
CA GLU A 91 0.37 -3.36 -9.85
C GLU A 91 -1.08 -3.80 -9.61
N LYS A 92 -1.44 -4.99 -10.13
CA LYS A 92 -2.79 -5.55 -9.96
C LYS A 92 -2.84 -6.51 -8.78
N ILE A 93 -3.81 -6.30 -7.90
CA ILE A 93 -4.01 -7.10 -6.69
C ILE A 93 -5.50 -7.44 -6.56
N THR A 94 -5.80 -8.64 -6.10
CA THR A 94 -7.16 -9.02 -5.68
C THR A 94 -7.12 -9.22 -4.17
N ILE A 95 -8.07 -8.63 -3.45
CA ILE A 95 -8.15 -8.74 -1.99
C ILE A 95 -9.50 -9.36 -1.63
N ALA A 96 -9.46 -10.58 -1.11
CA ALA A 96 -10.65 -11.27 -0.61
C ALA A 96 -11.28 -10.52 0.57
N LYS A 97 -12.51 -10.90 0.92
CA LYS A 97 -13.16 -10.36 2.11
C LYS A 97 -12.37 -10.74 3.36
N ASP A 98 -12.19 -9.79 4.27
CA ASP A 98 -11.44 -9.94 5.53
C ASP A 98 -9.93 -10.24 5.34
N GLU A 99 -9.44 -10.26 4.11
CA GLU A 99 -8.02 -10.39 3.80
C GLU A 99 -7.28 -9.08 4.08
N THR A 100 -6.03 -9.22 4.54
CA THR A 100 -5.07 -8.13 4.65
C THR A 100 -3.95 -8.38 3.66
N VAL A 101 -3.69 -7.42 2.77
CA VAL A 101 -2.55 -7.43 1.85
C VAL A 101 -1.56 -6.37 2.27
N ASN A 102 -0.28 -6.73 2.24
CA ASN A 102 0.83 -5.87 2.60
C ASN A 102 1.66 -5.54 1.37
N LEU A 103 1.92 -4.24 1.18
CA LEU A 103 2.90 -3.74 0.23
C LEU A 103 4.14 -3.34 1.03
N TYR A 104 5.19 -4.13 0.90
CA TYR A 104 6.47 -3.88 1.52
C TYR A 104 7.31 -3.01 0.60
N MET A 105 7.68 -1.82 1.04
CA MET A 105 8.48 -0.87 0.30
C MET A 105 9.90 -0.87 0.86
N LEU A 106 10.85 -1.34 0.05
CA LEU A 106 12.28 -1.28 0.36
C LEU A 106 12.86 -0.05 -0.33
N ILE A 107 13.16 0.98 0.44
CA ILE A 107 13.39 2.33 -0.09
C ILE A 107 14.84 2.72 0.16
N SER A 108 15.58 2.96 -0.92
CA SER A 108 16.92 3.54 -0.90
C SER A 108 16.82 5.01 -1.27
N LEU A 109 17.10 5.92 -0.34
CA LEU A 109 16.98 7.36 -0.58
C LEU A 109 18.18 7.96 -1.32
N GLY A 110 19.29 7.23 -1.45
CA GLY A 110 20.50 7.76 -2.09
C GLY A 110 21.06 8.94 -1.29
N ASN A 111 21.09 10.13 -1.91
CA ASN A 111 21.50 11.39 -1.27
C ASN A 111 20.31 12.26 -0.82
N GLU A 112 19.07 11.82 -1.06
CA GLU A 112 17.88 12.56 -0.69
C GLU A 112 17.61 12.44 0.81
N LYS A 113 17.21 13.56 1.42
CA LYS A 113 16.78 13.60 2.83
C LYS A 113 15.28 13.45 2.99
N GLU A 114 14.53 13.76 1.94
CA GLU A 114 13.08 13.75 1.90
C GLU A 114 12.65 13.12 0.57
N VAL A 115 11.75 12.12 0.63
CA VAL A 115 11.21 11.48 -0.57
C VAL A 115 9.68 11.50 -0.51
N PRO A 116 9.00 12.09 -1.50
CA PRO A 116 7.55 12.09 -1.57
C PRO A 116 7.04 10.70 -1.99
N PHE A 117 5.89 10.34 -1.42
CA PHE A 117 5.18 9.11 -1.73
C PHE A 117 3.72 9.41 -2.06
N ASN A 118 3.23 8.75 -3.10
CA ASN A 118 1.84 8.69 -3.47
C ASN A 118 1.44 7.22 -3.62
N VAL A 119 0.38 6.83 -2.91
CA VAL A 119 -0.28 5.54 -3.08
C VAL A 119 -1.72 5.79 -3.51
N THR A 120 -2.09 5.27 -4.67
CA THR A 120 -3.47 5.35 -5.18
C THR A 120 -4.05 3.95 -5.32
N LEU A 121 -5.24 3.74 -4.79
CA LEU A 121 -6.00 2.49 -4.87
C LEU A 121 -7.20 2.74 -5.78
N ASP A 122 -7.19 2.16 -6.97
CA ASP A 122 -8.33 2.16 -7.89
C ASP A 122 -8.93 0.74 -7.91
N TYR A 123 -10.19 0.58 -7.50
CA TYR A 123 -10.74 -0.75 -7.31
C TYR A 123 -12.24 -0.86 -7.60
N TRP A 124 -12.60 -2.06 -8.03
CA TRP A 124 -13.98 -2.49 -8.24
C TRP A 124 -14.32 -3.59 -7.24
N ASP A 125 -15.57 -3.66 -6.80
CA ASP A 125 -16.06 -4.94 -6.27
C ASP A 125 -15.94 -6.03 -7.35
N ALA A 126 -15.74 -7.28 -6.94
CA ALA A 126 -15.56 -8.38 -7.88
C ALA A 126 -16.73 -8.56 -8.86
N GLU A 127 -17.93 -8.10 -8.50
CA GLU A 127 -19.14 -8.15 -9.33
C GLU A 127 -19.30 -6.88 -10.20
N LYS A 128 -18.33 -5.96 -10.16
CA LYS A 128 -18.23 -4.70 -10.92
C LYS A 128 -19.47 -3.81 -10.79
N ARG A 129 -20.08 -3.76 -9.61
CA ARG A 129 -21.26 -2.94 -9.32
C ARG A 129 -20.90 -1.49 -9.00
N ALA A 130 -19.71 -1.26 -8.47
CA ALA A 130 -19.21 0.04 -8.06
C ALA A 130 -17.70 0.13 -8.25
N HIS A 131 -17.25 1.34 -8.59
CA HIS A 131 -15.86 1.70 -8.80
C HIS A 131 -15.46 2.73 -7.77
N TYR A 132 -14.31 2.55 -7.14
CA TYR A 132 -13.82 3.39 -6.07
C TYR A 132 -12.38 3.81 -6.32
N ASN A 133 -12.07 5.01 -5.83
CA ASN A 133 -10.71 5.52 -5.76
C ASN A 133 -10.39 6.02 -4.35
N GLN A 134 -9.19 5.75 -3.89
CA GLN A 134 -8.61 6.27 -2.65
C GLN A 134 -7.17 6.65 -2.93
N SER A 135 -6.69 7.76 -2.36
CA SER A 135 -5.30 8.18 -2.53
C SER A 135 -4.71 8.76 -1.27
N GLU A 136 -3.45 8.40 -1.00
CA GLU A 136 -2.68 8.89 0.14
C GLU A 136 -1.36 9.47 -0.34
N GLU A 137 -1.03 10.65 0.17
CA GLU A 137 0.22 11.35 -0.07
C GLU A 137 0.92 11.59 1.27
N PHE A 138 2.17 11.16 1.35
CA PHE A 138 3.02 11.34 2.52
C PHE A 138 4.47 11.52 2.11
N GLU A 139 5.32 11.93 3.05
CA GLU A 139 6.74 12.17 2.81
C GLU A 139 7.56 11.41 3.85
N ILE A 140 8.56 10.69 3.37
CA ILE A 140 9.51 10.00 4.22
C ILE A 140 10.71 10.90 4.39
N ILE A 141 11.05 11.19 5.65
CA ILE A 141 12.14 12.09 6.00
C ILE A 141 13.16 11.33 6.84
N ILE A 142 14.43 11.44 6.46
CA ILE A 142 15.55 10.83 7.18
C ILE A 142 16.49 11.91 7.70
N ASP A 143 16.81 11.79 8.99
CA ASP A 143 17.86 12.57 9.64
C ASP A 143 18.85 11.61 10.30
N GLY A 144 19.95 11.31 9.60
CA GLY A 144 20.90 10.27 9.98
C GLY A 144 20.25 8.88 9.96
N THR A 145 20.05 8.28 11.12
CA THR A 145 19.33 7.00 11.28
C THR A 145 17.88 7.17 11.73
N HIS A 146 17.45 8.40 12.04
CA HIS A 146 16.10 8.69 12.45
C HIS A 146 15.18 8.81 11.23
N GLN A 147 14.06 8.10 11.27
CA GLN A 147 13.09 8.02 10.17
C GLN A 147 11.75 8.52 10.68
N LYS A 148 11.11 9.42 9.92
CA LYS A 148 9.77 9.93 10.23
C LYS A 148 8.93 10.00 8.95
N ILE A 149 7.63 9.90 9.14
CA ILE A 149 6.64 10.12 8.07
C ILE A 149 5.94 11.43 8.37
N ARG A 150 5.76 12.25 7.33
CA ARG A 150 4.96 13.46 7.37
C ARG A 150 3.79 13.28 6.41
N ASP A 151 2.60 13.17 6.96
CA ASP A 151 1.36 13.07 6.18
C ASP A 151 1.12 14.39 5.44
N LYS A 152 0.76 14.32 4.15
CA LYS A 152 0.47 15.51 3.33
C LYS A 152 -1.02 15.62 3.01
N ASP A 153 -1.57 14.62 2.34
CA ASP A 153 -2.98 14.59 1.97
C ASP A 153 -3.50 13.16 2.02
N CYS A 154 -4.74 13.00 2.46
CA CYS A 154 -5.44 11.73 2.46
C CYS A 154 -6.82 11.97 1.87
N LYS A 155 -7.02 11.51 0.62
CA LYS A 155 -8.31 11.57 -0.04
C LYS A 155 -9.05 10.28 0.30
N PRO A 156 -10.14 10.37 1.09
CA PRO A 156 -10.89 9.20 1.49
C PRO A 156 -11.47 8.50 0.26
N GLN A 157 -11.94 7.27 0.44
CA GLN A 157 -12.64 6.51 -0.59
C GLN A 157 -13.77 7.34 -1.23
N ILE A 158 -13.70 7.50 -2.56
CA ILE A 158 -14.73 8.15 -3.39
C ILE A 158 -15.27 7.14 -4.39
N GLU A 159 -16.59 7.02 -4.48
CA GLU A 159 -17.26 6.24 -5.51
C GLU A 159 -17.26 7.01 -6.84
N ILE A 160 -16.64 6.45 -7.86
CA ILE A 160 -16.62 7.01 -9.22
C ILE A 160 -17.95 6.66 -9.87
N LYS A 161 -18.75 7.68 -10.17
CA LYS A 161 -19.97 7.50 -10.96
C LYS A 161 -19.57 7.17 -12.39
N ASN A 162 -19.90 5.96 -12.85
CA ASN A 162 -19.81 5.64 -14.26
C ASN A 162 -20.71 6.60 -15.06
N PRO A 163 -20.22 7.21 -16.15
CA PRO A 163 -21.03 8.06 -17.02
C PRO A 163 -22.18 7.28 -17.69
#